data_AF-A0A379WUH5-F1
#
_entry.id   AF-A0A379WUH5-F1
#
_cell.length_a   1.000
_cell.length_b   1.000
_cell.length_c   1.000
_cell.angle_alpha   90.00
_cell.angle_beta   90.00
_cell.angle_gamma   90.00
#
_symmetry.space_group_name_H-M   'P 1'
#
loop_
_entity.id
_entity.type
_entity.pdbx_description
1 polymer ?
#
loop_
_entity_poly.entity_id
_entity_poly.type
_entity_poly.pdbx_seq_one_letter_code
_entity_poly.pdbx_strand_id
1 'polypeptide(L)'
;MNLDDKALFLDAMEDVQPLKRHTDVHWQPTRNLKTPQRIDTLQLDNFLTTGFLDILPLNEPLEFRREGLQQGVIDKLRSGKYPQQASLNLLRQPVETCRKMLFRFILEAQKEGLRNVLIIHGKGREAKSHANIVRSYVAVG
;
A
#
# COMPACT_ATOMS: atom_id res chain seq x y z
N MET A 1 -28.42 11.40 36.19
CA MET A 1 -28.06 12.71 36.75
C MET A 1 -28.95 12.92 37.95
N ASN A 2 -28.36 12.92 39.14
CA ASN A 2 -29.12 13.20 40.36
C ASN A 2 -29.49 14.69 40.39
N LEU A 3 -30.61 15.03 41.05
CA LEU A 3 -31.05 16.42 41.21
C LEU A 3 -29.99 17.27 41.93
N ASP A 4 -29.25 16.65 42.84
CA ASP A 4 -28.15 17.28 43.59
C ASP A 4 -26.98 17.71 42.68
N ASP A 5 -26.63 16.91 41.66
CA ASP A 5 -25.55 17.26 40.73
C ASP A 5 -25.89 18.50 39.88
N LYS A 6 -27.18 18.65 39.53
CA LYS A 6 -27.65 19.82 38.79
C LYS A 6 -27.65 21.07 39.67
N ALA A 7 -28.06 20.94 40.93
CA ALA A 7 -28.04 22.04 41.88
C ALA A 7 -26.61 22.53 42.12
N LEU A 8 -25.67 21.60 42.35
CA LEU A 8 -24.25 21.91 42.53
C LEU A 8 -23.63 22.58 41.30
N PHE A 9 -24.01 22.12 40.10
CA PHE A 9 -23.56 22.73 38.85
C PHE A 9 -24.09 24.17 38.66
N LEU A 10 -25.35 24.43 38.99
CA LEU A 10 -25.94 25.76 38.87
C LEU A 10 -25.34 26.76 39.86
N ASP A 11 -25.09 26.31 41.10
CA ASP A 11 -24.41 27.08 42.13
C ASP A 11 -22.99 27.47 41.68
N ALA A 12 -22.25 26.51 41.11
CA ALA A 12 -20.91 26.77 40.59
C ALA A 12 -20.86 27.69 39.35
N MET A 13 -22.00 27.99 38.71
CA MET A 13 -22.10 28.83 37.50
C MET A 13 -22.76 30.18 37.78
N GLU A 14 -23.07 30.52 39.04
CA GLU A 14 -23.84 31.70 39.43
C GLU A 14 -23.19 33.03 38.99
N ASP A 15 -21.86 33.10 38.96
CA ASP A 15 -21.07 34.28 38.61
C ASP A 15 -20.64 34.35 37.14
N VAL A 16 -21.02 33.36 36.33
CA VAL A 16 -20.60 33.27 34.92
C VAL A 16 -21.43 34.22 34.06
N GLN A 17 -20.82 35.30 33.59
CA GLN A 17 -21.43 36.23 32.64
C GLN A 17 -21.18 35.80 31.18
N PRO A 18 -22.21 35.75 30.33
CA PRO A 18 -22.04 35.51 28.90
C PRO A 18 -21.16 36.59 28.25
N LEU A 19 -20.20 36.18 27.42
CA LEU A 19 -19.31 37.10 26.71
C LEU A 19 -20.10 37.96 25.72
N LYS A 20 -19.95 39.29 25.80
CA LYS A 20 -20.67 40.27 24.95
C LYS A 20 -20.31 40.22 23.47
N ARG A 21 -19.18 39.59 23.12
CA ARG A 21 -18.74 39.36 21.75
C ARG A 21 -18.29 37.92 21.64
N HIS A 22 -19.10 37.10 21.00
CA HIS A 22 -18.65 35.81 20.51
C HIS A 22 -17.75 36.07 19.30
N THR A 23 -16.58 35.45 19.25
CA THR A 23 -15.89 35.28 17.97
C THR A 23 -16.76 34.31 17.17
N ASP A 24 -17.51 34.82 16.21
CA ASP A 24 -18.17 33.98 15.21
C ASP A 24 -17.07 33.25 14.43
N VAL A 25 -16.75 32.03 14.88
CA VAL A 25 -15.98 31.11 14.07
C VAL A 25 -16.91 30.70 12.95
N HIS A 26 -16.83 31.40 11.82
CA HIS A 26 -17.40 30.90 10.58
C HIS A 26 -16.69 29.60 10.26
N TRP A 27 -17.29 28.49 10.70
CA TRP A 27 -16.91 27.16 10.29
C TRP A 27 -17.16 27.08 8.79
N GLN A 28 -16.12 27.38 8.01
CA GLN A 28 -16.14 27.09 6.59
C GLN A 28 -15.93 25.59 6.50
N PRO A 29 -16.94 24.79 6.09
CA PRO A 29 -16.69 23.41 5.77
C PRO A 29 -15.67 23.47 4.64
N THR A 30 -14.46 22.96 4.87
CA THR A 30 -13.54 22.70 3.77
C THR A 30 -14.30 21.82 2.81
N ARG A 31 -14.72 22.40 1.69
CA ARG A 31 -15.36 21.67 0.61
C ARG A 31 -14.28 20.73 0.11
N ASN A 32 -14.30 19.50 0.62
CA ASN A 32 -13.51 18.41 0.07
C ASN A 32 -14.01 18.26 -1.37
N LEU A 33 -13.37 18.97 -2.29
CA LEU A 33 -13.48 18.77 -3.71
C LEU A 33 -12.94 17.36 -3.92
N LYS A 34 -13.82 16.37 -3.77
CA LYS A 34 -13.52 15.00 -4.14
C LYS A 34 -13.14 15.08 -5.60
N THR A 35 -11.84 15.02 -5.88
CA THR A 35 -11.35 14.92 -7.25
C THR A 35 -12.08 13.72 -7.86
N PRO A 36 -12.74 13.88 -9.02
CA PRO A 36 -13.40 12.77 -9.67
C PRO A 36 -12.42 11.62 -9.73
N GLN A 37 -12.78 10.46 -9.17
CA GLN A 37 -11.94 9.28 -9.26
C GLN A 37 -11.86 8.90 -10.74
N ARG A 38 -10.75 9.29 -11.38
CA ARG A 38 -10.48 8.90 -12.76
C ARG A 38 -10.26 7.40 -12.75
N ILE A 39 -11.10 6.68 -13.49
CA ILE A 39 -10.95 5.25 -13.68
C ILE A 39 -9.61 5.05 -14.40
N ASP A 40 -8.68 4.34 -13.74
CA ASP A 40 -7.43 3.93 -14.37
C ASP A 40 -7.74 2.76 -15.29
N THR A 41 -7.97 3.04 -16.58
CA THR A 41 -8.44 2.04 -17.54
C THR A 41 -7.48 0.87 -17.69
N LEU A 42 -6.19 1.11 -17.45
CA LEU A 42 -5.15 0.07 -17.43
C LEU A 42 -5.45 -1.01 -16.37
N GLN A 43 -6.12 -0.66 -15.28
CA GLN A 43 -6.45 -1.63 -14.22
C GLN A 43 -7.62 -2.56 -14.57
N LEU A 44 -8.38 -2.27 -15.64
CA LEU A 44 -9.42 -3.19 -16.11
C LEU A 44 -8.80 -4.50 -16.65
N ASP A 45 -7.59 -4.41 -17.22
CA ASP A 45 -6.86 -5.56 -17.77
C ASP A 45 -5.94 -6.23 -16.72
N ASN A 46 -5.97 -5.79 -15.46
CA ASN A 46 -5.08 -6.29 -14.42
C ASN A 46 -5.52 -7.67 -13.92
N PHE A 47 -4.93 -8.70 -14.52
CA PHE A 47 -5.17 -10.11 -14.24
C PHE A 47 -4.55 -10.61 -12.92
N LEU A 48 -3.75 -9.80 -12.20
CA LEU A 48 -3.18 -10.19 -10.92
C LEU A 48 -4.29 -10.34 -9.88
N THR A 49 -4.30 -11.46 -9.14
CA THR A 49 -5.34 -11.80 -8.17
C THR A 49 -4.94 -11.43 -6.74
N THR A 50 -5.94 -11.28 -5.87
CA THR A 50 -5.77 -11.04 -4.42
C THR A 50 -6.45 -12.10 -3.56
N GLY A 51 -7.00 -13.15 -4.17
CA GLY A 51 -7.67 -14.25 -3.48
C GLY A 51 -6.77 -15.49 -3.38
N PHE A 52 -7.04 -16.34 -2.39
CA PHE A 52 -6.38 -17.64 -2.19
C PHE A 52 -4.85 -17.56 -2.15
N LEU A 53 -4.32 -16.81 -1.18
CA LEU A 53 -2.87 -16.66 -1.01
C LEU A 53 -2.29 -17.81 -0.16
N ASP A 54 -1.35 -18.54 -0.76
CA ASP A 54 -0.42 -19.39 -0.02
C ASP A 54 0.76 -18.54 0.48
N ILE A 55 0.84 -18.39 1.81
CA ILE A 55 1.90 -17.58 2.44
C ILE A 55 3.22 -18.37 2.39
N LEU A 56 4.20 -17.81 1.70
CA LEU A 56 5.51 -18.44 1.56
C LEU A 56 6.29 -18.45 2.89
N PRO A 57 6.91 -19.58 3.27
CA PRO A 57 7.84 -19.67 4.40
C PRO A 57 8.98 -18.65 4.29
N LEU A 58 9.35 -18.02 5.41
CA LEU A 58 10.38 -16.96 5.42
C LEU A 58 11.78 -17.44 4.98
N ASN A 59 12.06 -18.72 5.17
CA ASN A 59 13.32 -19.37 4.81
C ASN A 59 13.37 -19.82 3.34
N GLU A 60 12.26 -19.74 2.61
CA GLU A 60 12.18 -20.14 1.22
C GLU A 60 12.48 -18.94 0.30
N PRO A 61 13.54 -19.01 -0.54
CA PRO A 61 13.84 -17.95 -1.50
C PRO A 61 12.78 -17.87 -2.60
N LEU A 62 12.60 -16.68 -3.16
CA LEU A 62 11.70 -16.49 -4.29
C LEU A 62 12.41 -16.91 -5.57
N GLU A 63 12.04 -18.06 -6.12
CA GLU A 63 12.66 -18.60 -7.32
C GLU A 63 11.61 -19.13 -8.30
N PHE A 64 11.67 -18.66 -9.54
CA PHE A 64 10.83 -19.12 -10.63
C PHE A 64 11.66 -19.16 -11.91
N ARG A 65 11.51 -20.26 -12.66
CA ARG A 65 12.15 -20.44 -13.97
C ARG A 65 11.14 -21.06 -14.92
N ARG A 66 10.80 -20.34 -15.99
CA ARG A 66 10.00 -20.87 -17.08
C ARG A 66 10.76 -21.98 -17.81
N GLU A 67 10.06 -23.05 -18.17
CA GLU A 67 10.62 -24.13 -18.99
C GLU A 67 11.22 -23.59 -20.30
N GLY A 68 12.34 -24.18 -20.73
CA GLY A 68 13.08 -23.73 -21.90
C GLY A 68 14.08 -22.59 -21.66
N LEU A 69 14.13 -21.99 -20.47
CA LEU A 69 15.19 -21.03 -20.12
C LEU A 69 16.50 -21.74 -19.81
N GLN A 70 17.58 -21.31 -20.47
CA GLN A 70 18.93 -21.82 -20.24
C GLN A 70 19.41 -21.48 -18.82
N GLN A 71 20.00 -22.46 -18.13
CA GLN A 71 20.52 -22.29 -16.76
C GLN A 71 21.45 -21.08 -16.61
N GLY A 72 22.31 -20.84 -17.60
CA GLY A 72 23.25 -19.71 -17.58
C GLY A 72 22.60 -18.32 -17.53
N VAL A 73 21.33 -18.17 -17.91
CA VAL A 73 20.58 -16.92 -17.74
C VAL A 73 20.29 -16.69 -16.26
N ILE A 74 19.81 -17.72 -15.56
CA ILE A 74 19.49 -17.65 -14.12
C ILE A 74 20.76 -17.42 -13.31
N ASP A 75 21.86 -18.11 -13.64
CA ASP A 75 23.13 -17.94 -12.93
C ASP A 75 23.70 -16.52 -13.09
N LYS A 76 23.57 -15.93 -14.28
CA LYS A 76 23.95 -14.54 -14.54
C LYS A 76 23.09 -13.55 -13.75
N LEU A 77 21.80 -13.81 -13.62
CA LEU A 77 20.91 -12.99 -12.80
C LEU A 77 21.29 -13.07 -11.32
N ARG A 78 21.46 -14.29 -10.79
CA ARG A 78 21.84 -14.52 -9.38
C ARG A 78 23.20 -13.92 -9.03
N SER A 79 24.14 -13.95 -9.97
CA SER A 79 25.49 -13.37 -9.80
C SER A 79 25.55 -11.85 -10.05
N GLY A 80 24.43 -11.19 -10.34
CA GLY A 80 24.38 -9.74 -10.57
C GLY A 80 25.06 -9.30 -11.87
N LYS A 81 25.36 -10.23 -12.79
CA LYS A 81 25.97 -9.94 -14.09
C LYS A 81 25.02 -9.22 -15.05
N TYR A 82 23.73 -9.28 -14.78
CA TYR A 82 22.75 -8.45 -15.46
C TYR A 82 22.52 -7.16 -14.67
N PRO A 83 22.73 -5.99 -15.28
CA PRO A 83 22.51 -4.72 -14.60
C PRO A 83 21.02 -4.54 -14.31
N GLN A 84 20.72 -3.98 -13.15
CA GLN A 84 19.39 -3.48 -12.85
C GLN A 84 19.06 -2.32 -13.78
N GLN A 85 17.94 -2.40 -14.49
CA GLN A 85 17.51 -1.34 -15.41
C GLN A 85 16.43 -0.44 -14.80
N ALA A 86 15.58 -1.00 -13.94
CA ALA A 86 14.58 -0.27 -13.18
C ALA A 86 14.26 -0.97 -11.86
N SER A 87 13.62 -0.25 -10.94
CA SER A 87 13.17 -0.80 -9.67
C SER A 87 11.78 -0.30 -9.28
N LEU A 88 10.98 -1.20 -8.71
CA LEU A 88 9.70 -0.92 -8.09
C LEU A 88 9.80 -1.06 -6.58
N ASN A 89 9.41 -0.02 -5.84
CA ASN A 89 9.36 -0.05 -4.38
C ASN A 89 7.93 -0.22 -3.87
N LEU A 90 7.67 -1.33 -3.17
CA LEU A 90 6.38 -1.70 -2.60
C LEU A 90 6.35 -1.59 -1.07
N LEU A 91 7.40 -1.05 -0.45
CA LEU A 91 7.47 -0.90 1.00
C LEU A 91 6.33 -0.05 1.53
N ARG A 92 5.66 -0.55 2.58
CA ARG A 92 4.59 0.14 3.32
C ARG A 92 3.37 0.49 2.45
N GLN A 93 3.20 -0.16 1.30
CA GLN A 93 2.04 0.03 0.43
C GLN A 93 0.97 -1.03 0.72
N PRO A 94 -0.33 -0.67 0.78
CA PRO A 94 -1.40 -1.66 0.88
C PRO A 94 -1.34 -2.69 -0.24
N VAL A 95 -1.78 -3.92 0.02
CA VAL A 95 -1.71 -5.04 -0.96
C VAL A 95 -2.34 -4.67 -2.30
N GLU A 96 -3.53 -4.07 -2.30
CA GLU A 96 -4.19 -3.65 -3.54
C GLU A 96 -3.39 -2.57 -4.28
N THR A 97 -2.73 -1.66 -3.56
CA THR A 97 -1.82 -0.67 -4.16
C THR A 97 -0.62 -1.37 -4.78
N CYS A 98 -0.01 -2.34 -4.09
CA CYS A 98 1.10 -3.14 -4.64
C CYS A 98 0.71 -3.85 -5.94
N ARG A 99 -0.48 -4.45 -5.99
CA ARG A 99 -1.00 -5.14 -7.18
C ARG A 99 -1.11 -4.20 -8.39
N LYS A 100 -1.66 -3.00 -8.19
CA LYS A 100 -1.79 -1.99 -9.25
C LYS A 100 -0.44 -1.47 -9.72
N MET A 101 0.48 -1.21 -8.77
CA MET A 101 1.84 -0.74 -9.05
C MET A 101 2.65 -1.79 -9.81
N LEU A 102 2.61 -3.05 -9.39
CA LEU A 102 3.32 -4.16 -10.02
C LEU A 102 2.86 -4.34 -11.47
N PHE A 103 1.55 -4.43 -11.69
CA PHE A 103 0.99 -4.60 -13.03
C PHE A 103 1.41 -3.49 -13.99
N ARG A 104 1.25 -2.22 -13.59
CA ARG A 104 1.69 -1.08 -14.39
C ARG A 104 3.20 -1.13 -14.67
N PHE A 105 3.99 -1.38 -13.64
CA PHE A 105 5.45 -1.42 -13.74
C PHE A 105 5.95 -2.48 -14.73
N ILE A 106 5.36 -3.69 -14.71
CA ILE A 106 5.72 -4.75 -15.65
C ILE A 106 5.35 -4.38 -17.09
N LEU A 107 4.17 -3.79 -17.32
CA LEU A 107 3.78 -3.33 -18.65
C LEU A 107 4.70 -2.22 -19.18
N GLU A 108 5.06 -1.26 -18.33
CA GLU A 108 6.00 -0.19 -18.68
C GLU A 108 7.40 -0.75 -18.97
N ALA A 109 7.91 -1.63 -18.13
CA ALA A 109 9.19 -2.31 -18.34
C ALA A 109 9.23 -3.10 -19.65
N GLN A 110 8.14 -3.80 -19.99
CA GLN A 110 8.00 -4.50 -21.28
C GLN A 110 7.99 -3.53 -22.45
N LYS A 111 7.23 -2.43 -22.36
CA LYS A 111 7.15 -1.40 -23.40
C LYS A 111 8.51 -0.74 -23.65
N GLU A 112 9.31 -0.55 -22.61
CA GLU A 112 10.66 0.02 -22.69
C GLU A 112 11.74 -1.01 -23.05
N GLY A 113 11.39 -2.30 -23.19
CA GLY A 113 12.34 -3.36 -23.51
C GLY A 113 13.34 -3.66 -22.39
N LEU A 114 12.97 -3.39 -21.14
CA LEU A 114 13.79 -3.72 -19.97
C LEU A 114 13.82 -5.24 -19.79
N ARG A 115 15.01 -5.78 -19.57
CA ARG A 115 15.27 -7.23 -19.44
C ARG A 115 15.44 -7.67 -18.00
N ASN A 116 15.88 -6.77 -17.11
CA ASN A 116 16.13 -7.06 -15.71
C ASN A 116 15.65 -5.91 -14.83
N VAL A 117 14.72 -6.21 -13.93
CA VAL A 117 14.09 -5.25 -13.02
C VAL A 117 14.14 -5.76 -11.58
N LEU A 118 14.12 -4.83 -10.62
CA LEU A 118 14.13 -5.14 -9.20
C LEU A 118 12.77 -4.82 -8.56
N ILE A 119 12.20 -5.76 -7.81
CA ILE A 119 10.98 -5.53 -7.02
C ILE A 119 11.34 -5.56 -5.52
N ILE A 120 11.09 -4.46 -4.82
CA ILE A 120 11.40 -4.28 -3.40
C ILE A 120 10.12 -4.42 -2.58
N HIS A 121 9.82 -5.63 -2.12
CA HIS A 121 8.64 -5.93 -1.27
C HIS A 121 8.92 -5.76 0.24
N GLY A 122 10.19 -5.73 0.64
CA GLY A 122 10.63 -5.58 2.03
C GLY A 122 10.96 -6.89 2.74
N LYS A 123 11.38 -6.79 4.00
CA LYS A 123 11.79 -7.94 4.82
C LYS A 123 10.80 -8.15 5.96
N GLY A 124 10.20 -9.34 6.02
CA GLY A 124 9.30 -9.75 7.08
C GLY A 124 10.04 -10.47 8.21
N ARG A 125 9.64 -10.23 9.46
CA ARG A 125 10.13 -10.98 10.63
C ARG A 125 9.25 -12.19 10.98
N GLU A 126 8.03 -12.20 10.46
CA GLU A 126 7.01 -13.22 10.73
C GLU A 126 6.31 -13.60 9.42
N ALA A 127 5.81 -14.83 9.32
CA ALA A 127 5.16 -15.33 8.11
C ALA A 127 3.98 -14.45 7.65
N LYS A 128 3.17 -13.97 8.61
CA LYS A 128 2.00 -13.11 8.32
C LYS A 128 2.33 -11.61 8.30
N SER A 129 3.61 -11.24 8.40
CA SER A 129 4.00 -9.84 8.31
C SER A 129 3.65 -9.27 6.93
N HIS A 130 3.25 -8.00 6.90
CA HIS A 130 2.85 -7.33 5.66
C HIS A 130 3.87 -7.48 4.52
N ALA A 131 5.17 -7.36 4.82
CA ALA A 131 6.23 -7.54 3.83
C ALA A 131 6.26 -8.96 3.24
N ASN A 132 5.99 -10.00 4.03
CA ASN A 132 5.94 -11.39 3.52
C ASN A 132 4.63 -11.68 2.78
N ILE A 133 3.52 -11.03 3.15
CA ILE A 133 2.26 -11.08 2.39
C ILE A 133 2.47 -10.50 0.99
N VAL A 134 3.08 -9.31 0.89
CA VAL A 134 3.42 -8.70 -0.40
C VAL A 134 4.38 -9.59 -1.19
N ARG A 135 5.41 -10.16 -0.54
CA ARG A 135 6.33 -11.13 -1.17
C ARG A 135 5.59 -12.32 -1.79
N SER A 136 4.62 -12.87 -1.06
CA SER A 136 3.88 -14.07 -1.49
C SER A 136 2.98 -13.75 -2.69
N TYR A 137 2.34 -12.58 -2.74
CA TYR A 137 1.59 -12.16 -3.94
C TYR A 137 2.49 -11.93 -5.15
N VAL A 138 3.68 -11.34 -4.96
CA VAL A 138 4.66 -11.13 -6.05
C VAL A 138 5.18 -12.46 -6.62
N ALA A 139 5.11 -13.56 -5.86
CA ALA A 139 5.58 -14.86 -6.30
C ALA A 139 4.64 -15.59 -7.26
N VAL A 140 3.34 -15.34 -7.15
CA VAL A 140 2.28 -16.11 -7.81
C VAL A 140 1.77 -15.43 -9.08
N GLY A 141 1.93 -14.11 -9.19
CA GLY A 141 1.51 -13.29 -10.33
C GLY A 141 2.56 -13.18 -11.43
#